data_AF-A0A6M3L344-F1
#
_entry.id   AF-A0A6M3L344-F1
#
_cell.length_a   1.000
_cell.length_b   1.000
_cell.length_c   1.000
_cell.angle_alpha   90.00
_cell.angle_beta   90.00
_cell.angle_gamma   90.00
#
_symmetry.space_group_name_H-M   'P 1'
#
loop_
_entity.id
_entity.type
_entity.pdbx_description
1 polymer ?
#
loop_
_entity_poly.entity_id
_entity_poly.type
_entity_poly.pdbx_seq_one_letter_code
_entity_poly.pdbx_strand_id
1 'polypeptide(L)'
;MSADNWAICPKCRKVALNQKEELAGKAKKGYGKLPPEEYEELLLLSRKPIDEETTMREDFCMGTDKYGDFSIEYSAFCQNCDFKFKFMHSESVGLDE
;
A
#
# COMPACT_ATOMS: atom_id res chain seq x y z
N MET A 1 2.07 12.52 14.30
CA MET A 1 2.64 11.24 14.73
C MET A 1 1.45 10.34 15.05
N SER A 2 0.86 9.66 14.06
CA SER A 2 -0.30 8.81 14.30
C SER A 2 0.15 7.57 15.08
N ALA A 3 -0.61 7.20 16.11
CA ALA A 3 -0.32 6.04 16.96
C ALA A 3 -0.39 4.71 16.20
N ASP A 4 -0.93 4.74 14.99
CA ASP A 4 -1.13 3.61 14.11
C ASP A 4 -0.18 3.82 12.93
N ASN A 5 0.99 3.16 12.92
CA ASN A 5 1.95 3.20 11.82
C ASN A 5 1.42 2.42 10.59
N TRP A 6 0.18 2.67 10.22
CA TRP A 6 -0.54 2.01 9.14
C TRP A 6 -0.79 3.01 8.01
N ALA A 7 -0.51 2.58 6.80
CA ALA A 7 -0.57 3.36 5.58
C ALA A 7 -1.25 2.55 4.46
N ILE A 8 -1.66 3.25 3.42
CA ILE A 8 -2.22 2.63 2.22
C ILE A 8 -1.09 1.95 1.44
N CYS A 9 -1.22 0.64 1.20
CA CYS A 9 -0.24 -0.08 0.39
C CYS A 9 -0.29 0.38 -1.08
N PRO A 10 0.84 0.80 -1.68
CA PRO A 10 0.86 1.28 -3.06
C PRO A 10 0.54 0.17 -4.08
N LYS A 11 0.94 -1.08 -3.80
CA LYS A 11 0.59 -2.22 -4.66
C LYS A 11 -0.92 -2.53 -4.61
N CYS A 12 -1.51 -2.60 -3.42
CA CYS A 12 -2.96 -2.84 -3.27
C CYS A 12 -3.78 -1.74 -3.93
N ARG A 13 -3.38 -0.48 -3.74
CA ARG A 13 -4.02 0.67 -4.39
C ARG A 13 -3.97 0.57 -5.91
N LYS A 14 -2.80 0.21 -6.47
CA LYS A 14 -2.65 0.00 -7.92
C LYS A 14 -3.56 -1.11 -8.44
N VAL A 15 -3.67 -2.22 -7.71
CA VAL A 15 -4.57 -3.33 -8.09
C VAL A 15 -6.03 -2.87 -8.09
N ALA A 16 -6.47 -2.15 -7.06
CA ALA A 16 -7.84 -1.65 -6.98
C ALA A 16 -8.17 -0.63 -8.10
N LEU A 17 -7.21 0.24 -8.44
CA LEU A 17 -7.34 1.17 -9.58
C LEU A 17 -7.50 0.41 -10.89
N ASN A 18 -6.64 -0.58 -11.15
CA ASN A 18 -6.70 -1.39 -12.35
C ASN A 18 -8.03 -2.16 -12.46
N GLN A 19 -8.54 -2.72 -11.36
CA GLN A 19 -9.83 -3.41 -11.34
C GLN A 19 -10.98 -2.47 -11.69
N LYS A 20 -10.97 -1.24 -11.15
CA LYS A 20 -11.97 -0.22 -11.47
C LYS A 20 -11.93 0.18 -12.94
N GLU A 21 -10.73 0.37 -13.50
CA GLU A 21 -10.56 0.65 -14.93
C GLU A 21 -11.04 -0.51 -15.81
N GLU A 22 -10.77 -1.76 -15.41
CA GLU A 22 -11.22 -2.94 -16.13
C GLU A 22 -12.76 -3.06 -16.12
N LEU A 23 -13.39 -2.84 -14.96
CA LEU A 23 -14.85 -2.83 -14.82
C LEU A 23 -15.49 -1.72 -15.67
N ALA A 24 -14.92 -0.51 -15.65
CA ALA A 24 -15.36 0.59 -16.49
C ALA A 24 -15.21 0.26 -17.99
N GLY A 25 -14.12 -0.42 -18.37
CA GLY A 25 -13.90 -0.91 -19.73
C GLY A 25 -14.93 -1.97 -20.16
N LYS A 26 -15.27 -2.91 -19.27
CA LYS A 26 -16.31 -3.93 -19.49
C LYS A 26 -17.68 -3.28 -19.67
N ALA A 27 -18.06 -2.34 -18.79
CA ALA A 27 -19.31 -1.60 -18.91
C ALA A 27 -19.41 -0.87 -20.27
N LYS A 28 -18.35 -0.16 -20.69
CA LYS A 28 -18.32 0.52 -22.00
C LYS A 28 -18.49 -0.44 -23.18
N LYS A 29 -17.83 -1.60 -23.16
CA LYS A 29 -17.94 -2.61 -24.23
C LYS A 29 -19.28 -3.35 -24.26
N GLY A 30 -19.91 -3.49 -23.10
CA GLY A 30 -21.19 -4.19 -22.92
C GLY A 30 -22.42 -3.34 -23.26
N TYR A 31 -22.28 -2.01 -23.40
CA TYR A 31 -23.38 -1.13 -23.74
C TYR A 31 -24.06 -1.55 -25.06
N GLY A 32 -25.35 -1.86 -24.97
CA GLY A 32 -26.14 -2.35 -26.11
C GLY A 32 -25.88 -3.81 -26.53
N LYS A 33 -25.01 -4.55 -25.82
CA LYS A 33 -24.74 -5.97 -26.05
C LYS A 33 -25.20 -6.87 -24.90
N LEU A 34 -25.14 -6.37 -23.67
CA LEU A 34 -25.58 -7.07 -22.48
C LEU A 34 -27.06 -6.80 -22.19
N PRO A 35 -27.75 -7.74 -21.51
CA PRO A 35 -29.05 -7.49 -20.91
C PRO A 35 -29.01 -6.24 -20.01
N PRO A 36 -30.11 -5.47 -19.90
CA PRO A 36 -30.15 -4.25 -19.10
C PRO A 36 -29.71 -4.45 -17.64
N GLU A 37 -30.13 -5.54 -17.00
CA GLU A 37 -29.81 -5.85 -15.61
C GLU A 37 -28.30 -6.07 -15.40
N GLU A 38 -27.66 -6.87 -16.26
CA GLU A 38 -26.21 -7.11 -16.21
C GLU A 38 -25.40 -5.83 -16.47
N TYR A 39 -25.89 -4.98 -17.37
CA TYR A 39 -25.26 -3.70 -17.67
C TYR A 39 -25.35 -2.72 -16.49
N GLU A 40 -26.50 -2.63 -15.84
CA GLU A 40 -26.71 -1.81 -14.65
C GLU A 40 -25.82 -2.27 -13.49
N GLU A 41 -25.69 -3.58 -13.29
CA GLU A 41 -24.80 -4.14 -12.26
C GLU A 41 -23.33 -3.77 -12.51
N LEU A 42 -22.85 -3.91 -13.75
CA LEU A 42 -21.49 -3.50 -14.13
C LEU A 42 -21.27 -2.00 -13.94
N LEU A 43 -22.26 -1.16 -14.25
CA LEU A 43 -22.19 0.27 -14.00
C LEU A 43 -22.07 0.58 -12.50
N LEU A 44 -22.90 -0.05 -11.67
CA LEU A 44 -22.86 0.10 -10.22
C LEU A 44 -21.50 -0.30 -9.66
N LEU A 45 -20.97 -1.45 -10.06
CA LEU A 45 -19.64 -1.93 -9.64
C LEU A 45 -18.52 -0.98 -10.08
N SER A 46 -18.56 -0.48 -11.32
CA SER A 46 -17.53 0.44 -11.84
C SER A 46 -17.52 1.80 -11.13
N ARG A 47 -18.67 2.22 -10.59
CA ARG A 47 -18.83 3.50 -9.89
C ARG A 47 -18.49 3.43 -8.41
N LYS A 48 -18.33 2.22 -7.83
CA LYS A 48 -17.94 2.08 -6.43
C LYS A 48 -16.63 2.83 -6.16
N PRO A 49 -16.54 3.57 -5.03
CA PRO A 49 -15.28 4.15 -4.60
C PRO A 49 -14.27 3.02 -4.34
N ILE A 50 -13.00 3.32 -4.56
CA ILE A 50 -11.92 2.41 -4.18
C ILE A 50 -11.81 2.51 -2.68
N ASP A 51 -11.85 1.36 -2.01
CA ASP A 51 -11.58 1.30 -0.58
C ASP A 51 -10.07 1.50 -0.37
N GLU A 52 -9.71 2.58 0.31
CA GLU A 52 -8.33 2.92 0.60
C GLU A 52 -7.93 2.40 1.99
N GLU A 53 -8.05 1.08 2.17
CA GLU A 53 -7.69 0.42 3.43
C GLU A 53 -6.20 0.59 3.75
N THR A 54 -5.92 0.95 5.01
CA THR A 54 -4.57 1.02 5.56
C THR A 54 -4.06 -0.39 5.87
N THR A 55 -3.40 -1.00 4.89
CA THR A 55 -2.97 -2.41 4.90
C THR A 55 -1.45 -2.58 5.02
N MET A 56 -0.70 -1.48 4.91
CA MET A 56 0.75 -1.44 5.03
C MET A 56 1.14 -0.97 6.41
N ARG A 57 1.89 -1.78 7.15
CA ARG A 57 2.51 -1.38 8.40
C ARG A 57 3.91 -0.84 8.15
N GLU A 58 4.23 0.26 8.79
CA GLU A 58 5.55 0.89 8.82
C GLU A 58 6.17 0.66 10.20
N ASP A 59 7.41 0.22 10.25
CA ASP A 59 8.17 0.06 11.48
C ASP A 59 9.50 0.81 11.32
N PHE A 60 9.83 1.66 12.29
CA PHE A 60 11.07 2.42 12.31
C PHE A 60 11.74 2.33 13.68
N CYS A 61 13.06 2.28 13.66
CA CYS A 61 13.90 2.30 14.85
C CYS A 61 15.10 3.20 14.58
N MET A 62 15.44 4.03 15.55
CA MET A 62 16.67 4.82 15.53
C MET A 62 17.26 4.80 16.92
N GLY A 63 18.56 4.56 17.02
CA GLY A 63 19.22 4.47 18.30
C GLY A 63 20.73 4.55 18.18
N THR A 64 21.35 4.86 19.30
CA THR A 64 22.79 4.77 19.52
C THR A 64 23.05 3.75 20.61
N ASP A 65 24.08 2.94 20.46
CA ASP A 65 24.51 2.04 21.53
C ASP A 65 25.56 2.68 22.47
N LYS A 66 26.02 1.92 23.47
CA LYS A 66 27.04 2.38 24.43
C LYS A 66 28.46 2.46 23.85
N TYR A 67 28.67 1.97 22.63
CA TYR A 67 29.96 1.95 21.95
C TYR A 67 30.08 3.07 20.90
N GLY A 68 29.03 3.87 20.73
CA GLY A 68 29.01 4.96 19.76
C GLY A 68 28.56 4.53 18.36
N ASP A 69 27.93 3.36 18.24
CA ASP A 69 27.30 2.94 17.00
C ASP A 69 25.93 3.58 16.88
N PHE A 70 25.75 4.38 15.83
CA PHE A 70 24.48 4.92 15.40
C PHE A 70 23.82 3.97 14.42
N SER A 71 22.51 3.73 14.60
CA SER A 71 21.73 2.89 13.70
C SER A 71 20.35 3.48 13.43
N ILE A 72 19.91 3.31 12.18
CA ILE A 72 18.55 3.59 11.74
C ILE A 72 18.04 2.38 10.95
N GLU A 73 16.87 1.88 11.31
CA GLU A 73 16.14 0.87 10.57
C GLU A 73 14.77 1.42 10.18
N TYR A 74 14.41 1.29 8.91
CA TYR A 74 13.07 1.53 8.39
C TYR A 74 12.60 0.29 7.66
N SER A 75 11.38 -0.16 7.93
CA SER A 75 10.77 -1.25 7.22
C SER A 75 9.29 -1.01 7.01
N ALA A 76 8.74 -1.63 5.98
CA ALA A 76 7.31 -1.65 5.76
C ALA A 76 6.88 -2.99 5.17
N PHE A 77 5.70 -3.46 5.52
CA PHE A 77 5.11 -4.65 4.91
C PHE A 77 3.59 -4.49 4.76
N CYS A 78 3.05 -5.05 3.69
CA CYS A 78 1.61 -5.15 3.50
C CYS A 78 1.08 -6.47 4.06
N GLN A 79 -0.10 -6.45 4.69
CA GLN A 79 -0.78 -7.67 5.13
C GLN A 79 -1.53 -8.38 3.99
N ASN A 80 -1.92 -7.64 2.95
CA ASN A 80 -2.79 -8.15 1.88
C ASN A 80 -2.04 -8.55 0.60
N CYS A 81 -0.76 -8.18 0.47
CA CYS A 81 0.05 -8.56 -0.68
C CYS A 81 1.51 -8.81 -0.30
N ASP A 82 2.33 -9.14 -1.28
CA ASP A 82 3.76 -9.46 -1.15
C ASP A 82 4.68 -8.23 -0.99
N PHE A 83 4.12 -7.01 -0.91
CA PHE A 83 4.91 -5.80 -0.77
C PHE A 83 5.67 -5.78 0.56
N LYS A 84 7.00 -5.65 0.47
CA LYS A 84 7.90 -5.49 1.60
C LYS A 84 8.99 -4.48 1.24
N PHE A 85 9.38 -3.67 2.22
CA PHE A 85 10.47 -2.73 2.14
C PHE A 85 11.32 -2.87 3.41
N LYS A 86 12.64 -2.83 3.25
CA LYS A 86 13.58 -2.81 4.36
C LYS A 86 14.77 -1.94 4.01
N PHE A 87 15.13 -1.07 4.93
CA PHE A 87 16.28 -0.19 4.87
C PHE A 87 16.96 -0.20 6.24
N MET A 88 18.28 -0.27 6.22
CA MET A 88 19.10 -0.21 7.42
C MET A 88 20.34 0.61 7.11
N HIS A 89 20.66 1.53 8.01
CA HIS A 89 21.86 2.34 7.97
C HIS A 89 22.52 2.31 9.34
N SER A 90 23.85 2.19 9.36
CA SER A 90 24.63 2.21 10.58
C SER A 90 25.93 2.95 10.35
N GLU A 91 26.34 3.75 11.33
CA GLU A 91 27.58 4.51 11.33
C GLU A 91 28.24 4.40 12.70
N SER A 92 29.51 4.02 12.73
CA SER A 92 30.30 3.98 13.96
C SER A 92 31.05 5.28 14.11
N VAL A 93 30.81 6.02 15.20
CA VAL A 93 31.43 7.34 15.41
C VAL A 93 32.81 7.24 16.07
N GLY A 94 33.20 6.06 16.58
CA GLY A 94 34.48 5.86 17.25
C GLY A 94 34.56 6.70 18.53
N LEU A 95 34.15 6.13 19.66
CA LEU A 95 34.39 6.77 20.95
C LEU A 95 35.86 6.50 21.32
N ASP A 96 36.75 7.44 21.00
CA ASP A 96 38.09 7.47 21.58
C ASP A 96 37.93 7.70 23.10
N GLU A 97 38.31 6.71 23.91
CA GLU A 97 38.30 6.79 25.39
C GLU A 97 39.25 7.85 25.95
#